data_AF-A0A941TL16-F1
#
_entry.id   AF-A0A941TL16-F1
#
_cell.length_a   1.000
_cell.length_b   1.000
_cell.length_c   1.000
_cell.angle_alpha   90.00
_cell.angle_beta   90.00
_cell.angle_gamma   90.00
#
_symmetry.space_group_name_H-M   'P 1'
#
loop_
_entity.id
_entity.type
_entity.pdbx_description
1 polymer ?
#
loop_
_entity_poly.entity_id
_entity_poly.type
_entity_poly.pdbx_seq_one_letter_code
_entity_poly.pdbx_strand_id
1 'polypeptide(L)'
;MMRSPSLPPAVLFAIAAGWAASSQAQDVVRIGQETKRASGTIVSMNAGDTACSLTLKDDKGATFREMAAFEICDQGKALINRRVALTYTQQKVQAPSCQGDPDCKKSVTVVLVSAARPLAAPTTKNSHCSATEQVVFSCRIGERLVSVCSSKDAGAGRGYLQYRFGAAASTTAPELSLPEGQAVPAKAARGAIESFSGGGGAWLRFANGPTAYTVYTGIGKWGPKGEIRDKAGVVVERGGKEVASLKCSDKPRSLLGPDWFDKTGVTRGNVDFDFPD
;
A
#
# COMPACT_ATOMS: atom_id res chain seq x y z
N MET A 1 -35.13 -16.18 60.37
CA MET A 1 -36.02 -15.53 59.39
C MET A 1 -35.15 -14.90 58.31
N MET A 2 -34.83 -15.68 57.27
CA MET A 2 -34.02 -15.23 56.13
C MET A 2 -34.93 -14.43 55.18
N ARG A 3 -34.60 -13.17 54.96
CA ARG A 3 -35.21 -12.33 53.92
C ARG A 3 -34.17 -12.12 52.82
N SER A 4 -34.36 -12.82 51.70
CA SER A 4 -33.85 -12.39 50.39
C SER A 4 -34.48 -11.05 50.02
N PRO A 5 -33.74 -10.21 49.27
CA PRO A 5 -34.39 -9.57 48.14
C PRO A 5 -33.54 -9.56 46.86
N SER A 6 -34.15 -10.14 45.82
CA SER A 6 -34.26 -9.65 44.44
C SER A 6 -33.03 -9.04 43.74
N LEU A 7 -32.55 -9.77 42.72
CA LEU A 7 -31.75 -9.25 41.61
C LEU A 7 -32.51 -8.15 40.83
N PRO A 8 -31.83 -7.08 40.37
CA PRO A 8 -32.27 -6.29 39.23
C PRO A 8 -31.80 -6.90 37.88
N PRO A 9 -32.46 -6.56 36.77
CA PRO A 9 -32.43 -7.32 35.52
C PRO A 9 -31.12 -7.12 34.73
N ALA A 10 -30.71 -8.19 34.06
CA ALA A 10 -29.60 -8.21 33.11
C ALA A 10 -29.86 -7.20 31.96
N VAL A 11 -29.04 -6.16 31.91
CA VAL A 11 -28.96 -5.25 30.77
C VAL A 11 -28.19 -5.97 29.67
N LEU A 12 -28.92 -6.56 28.71
CA LEU A 12 -28.38 -7.02 27.44
C LEU A 12 -27.89 -5.80 26.65
N PHE A 13 -26.60 -5.49 26.73
CA PHE A 13 -25.95 -4.66 25.74
C PHE A 13 -25.83 -5.45 24.43
N ALA A 14 -26.77 -5.21 23.52
CA ALA A 14 -26.62 -5.57 22.12
C ALA A 14 -25.46 -4.74 21.55
N ILE A 15 -24.26 -5.34 21.49
CA ILE A 15 -23.16 -4.78 20.70
C ILE A 15 -23.57 -4.97 19.24
N ALA A 16 -24.10 -3.89 18.66
CA ALA A 16 -24.25 -3.77 17.23
C ALA A 16 -22.88 -4.06 16.60
N ALA A 17 -22.80 -5.17 15.86
CA ALA A 17 -21.70 -5.45 14.97
C ALA A 17 -21.71 -4.36 13.88
N GLY A 18 -21.07 -3.23 14.16
CA GLY A 18 -20.77 -2.20 13.20
C GLY A 18 -19.93 -2.84 12.11
N TRP A 19 -20.56 -3.07 10.97
CA TRP A 19 -19.88 -3.55 9.78
C TRP A 19 -18.67 -2.67 9.54
N ALA A 20 -17.48 -3.27 9.57
CA ALA A 20 -16.30 -2.67 8.99
C ALA A 20 -16.67 -2.36 7.53
N ALA A 21 -16.92 -1.10 7.23
CA ALA A 21 -17.01 -0.61 5.87
C ALA A 21 -15.62 -0.83 5.27
N SER A 22 -15.46 -1.97 4.61
CA SER A 22 -14.31 -2.29 3.78
C SER A 22 -14.00 -1.06 2.92
N SER A 23 -12.80 -0.51 3.06
CA SER A 23 -12.30 0.58 2.23
C SER A 23 -12.00 0.10 0.80
N GLN A 24 -12.98 -0.51 0.13
CA GLN A 24 -12.99 -0.73 -1.31
C GLN A 24 -13.49 0.56 -1.96
N ALA A 25 -12.66 1.60 -1.90
CA ALA A 25 -12.97 2.87 -2.53
C ALA A 25 -12.95 2.70 -4.07
N GLN A 26 -14.15 2.73 -4.66
CA GLN A 26 -14.43 3.25 -6.01
C GLN A 26 -14.01 2.43 -7.25
N ASP A 27 -14.20 1.11 -7.28
CA ASP A 27 -14.02 0.35 -8.54
C ASP A 27 -15.23 0.42 -9.50
N VAL A 28 -16.37 0.95 -9.04
CA VAL A 28 -17.61 1.03 -9.83
C VAL A 28 -18.32 2.37 -9.70
N VAL A 29 -19.00 2.78 -10.77
CA VAL A 29 -19.86 3.97 -10.84
C VAL A 29 -21.28 3.55 -11.22
N ARG A 30 -22.27 4.22 -10.63
CA ARG A 30 -23.68 3.99 -10.94
C ARG A 30 -24.18 5.05 -11.93
N ILE A 31 -24.66 4.62 -13.09
CA ILE A 31 -25.14 5.49 -14.16
C ILE A 31 -26.58 5.07 -14.49
N GLY A 32 -27.54 5.82 -13.95
CA GLY A 32 -28.94 5.42 -13.96
C GLY A 32 -29.16 4.11 -13.19
N GLN A 33 -29.62 3.08 -13.89
CA GLN A 33 -29.84 1.74 -13.32
C GLN A 33 -28.65 0.78 -13.50
N GLU A 34 -27.61 1.19 -14.23
CA GLU A 34 -26.44 0.35 -14.49
C GLU A 34 -25.30 0.62 -13.48
N THR A 35 -24.60 -0.45 -13.10
CA THR A 35 -23.34 -0.37 -12.36
C THR A 35 -22.21 -0.71 -13.31
N LYS A 36 -21.31 0.24 -13.54
CA LYS A 36 -20.21 0.18 -14.49
C LYS A 36 -18.87 0.22 -13.77
N ARG A 37 -17.80 -0.26 -14.39
CA ARG A 37 -16.46 -0.17 -13.80
C ARG A 37 -15.89 1.23 -13.99
N ALA A 38 -15.32 1.81 -12.95
CA ALA A 38 -14.78 3.17 -13.02
C ALA A 38 -13.46 3.26 -13.83
N SER A 39 -12.77 2.13 -14.00
CA SER A 39 -11.47 2.07 -14.65
C SER A 39 -11.15 0.68 -15.21
N GLY A 40 -10.17 0.59 -16.10
CA GLY A 40 -9.64 -0.67 -16.63
C GLY A 40 -8.48 -0.43 -17.60
N THR A 41 -7.75 -1.49 -17.94
CA THR A 41 -6.72 -1.46 -18.99
C THR A 41 -7.35 -1.81 -20.33
N ILE A 42 -7.32 -0.88 -21.28
CA ILE A 42 -7.85 -1.13 -22.63
C ILE A 42 -6.92 -2.11 -23.36
N VAL A 43 -7.46 -3.27 -23.73
CA VAL A 43 -6.74 -4.32 -24.47
C VAL A 43 -7.03 -4.21 -25.96
N SER A 44 -8.25 -3.89 -26.34
CA SER A 44 -8.63 -3.65 -27.74
C SER A 44 -9.79 -2.69 -27.86
N MET A 45 -9.87 -2.05 -29.03
CA MET A 45 -10.87 -1.05 -29.38
C MET A 45 -11.27 -1.32 -30.83
N ASN A 46 -12.56 -1.45 -31.11
CA ASN A 46 -13.05 -1.70 -32.45
C ASN A 46 -14.29 -0.84 -32.70
N ALA A 47 -14.29 -0.06 -33.79
CA ALA A 47 -15.50 0.62 -34.23
C ALA A 47 -16.51 -0.44 -34.71
N GLY A 48 -17.67 -0.52 -34.05
CA GLY A 48 -18.80 -1.35 -34.49
C GLY A 48 -19.89 -0.51 -35.12
N ASP A 49 -21.03 -1.13 -35.45
CA ASP A 49 -22.10 -0.43 -36.19
C ASP A 49 -22.81 0.66 -35.36
N THR A 50 -22.87 0.48 -34.04
CA THR A 50 -23.66 1.33 -33.13
C THR A 50 -22.81 2.10 -32.11
N ALA A 51 -21.59 1.65 -31.86
CA ALA A 51 -20.67 2.25 -30.90
C ALA A 51 -19.23 1.74 -31.11
N CYS A 52 -18.27 2.41 -30.48
CA CYS A 52 -16.94 1.87 -30.27
C CYS A 52 -16.99 0.78 -29.20
N SER A 53 -16.58 -0.44 -29.53
CA SER A 53 -16.51 -1.56 -28.59
C SER A 53 -15.13 -1.61 -27.94
N LEU A 54 -15.10 -1.51 -26.61
CA LEU A 54 -13.89 -1.61 -25.81
C LEU A 54 -13.82 -2.97 -25.13
N THR A 55 -12.66 -3.64 -25.21
CA THR A 55 -12.32 -4.76 -24.34
C THR A 55 -11.28 -4.30 -23.32
N LEU A 56 -11.60 -4.44 -22.03
CA LEU A 56 -10.76 -4.01 -20.93
C LEU A 56 -10.42 -5.15 -19.97
N LYS A 57 -9.32 -5.02 -19.24
CA LYS A 57 -9.00 -5.85 -18.07
C LYS A 57 -9.06 -5.03 -16.79
N ASP A 58 -9.63 -5.58 -15.73
CA ASP A 58 -9.54 -5.01 -14.40
C ASP A 58 -8.18 -5.32 -13.73
N ASP A 59 -7.95 -4.79 -12.53
CA ASP A 59 -6.68 -4.96 -11.81
C ASP A 59 -6.41 -6.39 -11.35
N LYS A 60 -7.45 -7.24 -11.34
CA LYS A 60 -7.35 -8.67 -11.04
C LYS A 60 -7.13 -9.49 -12.33
N GLY A 61 -7.05 -8.83 -13.48
CA GLY A 61 -6.86 -9.45 -14.80
C GLY A 61 -8.16 -9.96 -15.44
N ALA A 62 -9.32 -9.79 -14.81
CA ALA A 62 -10.59 -10.21 -15.37
C ALA A 62 -11.00 -9.28 -16.52
N THR A 63 -11.42 -9.87 -17.64
CA THR A 63 -11.79 -9.11 -18.84
C THR A 63 -13.26 -8.68 -18.78
N PHE A 64 -13.55 -7.46 -19.21
CA PHE A 64 -14.90 -6.92 -19.35
C PHE A 64 -15.01 -6.04 -20.61
N ARG A 65 -16.24 -5.76 -21.04
CA ARG A 65 -16.51 -4.95 -22.25
C ARG A 65 -17.34 -3.73 -21.91
N GLU A 66 -17.10 -2.66 -22.64
CA GLU A 66 -17.89 -1.43 -22.57
C GLU A 66 -18.17 -0.90 -23.98
N MET A 67 -19.30 -0.22 -24.13
CA MET A 67 -19.59 0.58 -25.32
C MET A 67 -19.11 2.01 -25.07
N ALA A 68 -18.55 2.64 -26.09
CA ALA A 68 -18.00 3.97 -26.05
C ALA A 68 -18.48 4.80 -27.24
N ALA A 69 -18.41 6.12 -27.09
CA ALA A 69 -18.57 7.03 -28.21
C ALA A 69 -17.51 6.74 -29.30
N PHE A 70 -17.85 6.97 -30.57
CA PHE A 70 -16.98 6.60 -31.70
C PHE A 70 -15.60 7.27 -31.64
N GLU A 71 -15.55 8.51 -31.15
CA GLU A 71 -14.34 9.32 -31.00
C GLU A 71 -13.30 8.68 -30.07
N ILE A 72 -13.73 7.78 -29.18
CA ILE A 72 -12.81 7.01 -28.33
C ILE A 72 -11.99 6.05 -29.18
N CYS A 73 -12.58 5.42 -30.21
CA CYS A 73 -11.87 4.50 -31.12
C CYS A 73 -10.75 5.20 -31.90
N ASP A 74 -10.88 6.50 -32.17
CA ASP A 74 -9.85 7.30 -32.86
C ASP A 74 -8.60 7.54 -31.98
N GLN A 75 -8.70 7.30 -30.67
CA GLN A 75 -7.62 7.52 -29.70
C GLN A 75 -6.80 6.25 -29.42
N GLY A 76 -6.94 5.19 -30.23
CA GLY A 76 -6.32 3.88 -29.99
C GLY A 76 -4.80 3.94 -29.69
N LYS A 77 -4.06 4.79 -30.40
CA LYS A 77 -2.61 4.98 -30.17
C LYS A 77 -2.27 5.45 -28.75
N ALA A 78 -3.14 6.26 -28.15
CA ALA A 78 -2.93 6.82 -26.81
C ALA A 78 -3.47 5.92 -25.69
N LEU A 79 -4.46 5.06 -26.00
CA LEU A 79 -5.27 4.37 -25.00
C LEU A 79 -5.02 2.85 -24.92
N ILE A 80 -4.66 2.19 -26.02
CA ILE A 80 -4.38 0.74 -26.01
C ILE A 80 -3.19 0.44 -25.08
N ASN A 81 -3.33 -0.61 -24.27
CA ASN A 81 -2.41 -1.02 -23.20
C ASN A 81 -2.21 0.00 -22.09
N ARG A 82 -3.08 1.02 -21.97
CA ARG A 82 -3.10 1.94 -20.83
C ARG A 82 -4.25 1.62 -19.90
N ARG A 83 -3.98 1.68 -18.59
CA ARG A 83 -5.02 1.77 -17.58
C ARG A 83 -5.66 3.14 -17.67
N VAL A 84 -6.98 3.21 -17.80
CA VAL A 84 -7.72 4.45 -17.98
C VAL A 84 -8.81 4.59 -16.92
N ALA A 85 -9.09 5.83 -16.51
CA ALA A 85 -10.34 6.17 -15.84
C ALA A 85 -11.42 6.42 -16.90
N LEU A 86 -12.60 5.83 -16.70
CA LEU A 86 -13.73 5.89 -17.62
C LEU A 86 -14.75 6.90 -17.12
N THR A 87 -15.17 7.80 -18.01
CA THR A 87 -16.33 8.67 -17.79
C THR A 87 -17.46 8.19 -18.67
N TYR A 88 -18.68 8.18 -18.13
CA TYR A 88 -19.85 7.66 -18.80
C TYR A 88 -20.89 8.76 -19.02
N THR A 89 -21.65 8.61 -20.10
CA THR A 89 -22.84 9.42 -20.39
C THR A 89 -24.00 8.51 -20.80
N GLN A 90 -25.22 9.02 -20.66
CA GLN A 90 -26.43 8.38 -21.20
C GLN A 90 -26.79 9.03 -22.52
N GLN A 91 -26.97 8.22 -23.56
CA GLN A 91 -27.38 8.69 -24.88
C GLN A 91 -28.66 7.97 -25.31
N LYS A 92 -29.60 8.72 -25.88
CA LYS A 92 -30.74 8.13 -26.58
C LYS A 92 -30.31 7.75 -27.99
N VAL A 93 -30.45 6.47 -28.31
CA VAL A 93 -30.25 5.93 -29.65
C VAL A 93 -31.57 5.36 -30.16
N GLN A 94 -31.70 5.19 -31.47
CA GLN A 94 -32.90 4.60 -32.05
C GLN A 94 -33.11 3.17 -31.52
N ALA A 95 -34.36 2.82 -31.22
CA ALA A 95 -34.68 1.50 -30.70
C ALA A 95 -34.32 0.41 -31.74
N PRO A 96 -33.77 -0.75 -31.32
CA PRO A 96 -33.46 -1.84 -32.27
C PRO A 96 -34.65 -2.29 -33.12
N SER A 97 -35.87 -2.13 -32.59
CA SER A 97 -37.12 -2.42 -33.30
C SER A 97 -37.40 -1.51 -34.51
N CYS A 98 -36.67 -0.41 -34.67
CA CYS A 98 -36.77 0.47 -35.82
C CYS A 98 -35.99 -0.02 -37.05
N GLN A 99 -35.08 -1.00 -36.90
CA GLN A 99 -34.31 -1.57 -38.03
C GLN A 99 -33.64 -0.52 -38.95
N GLY A 100 -33.26 0.65 -38.41
CA GLY A 100 -32.62 1.73 -39.15
C GLY A 100 -33.57 2.65 -39.94
N ASP A 101 -34.88 2.52 -39.77
CA ASP A 101 -35.89 3.41 -40.39
C ASP A 101 -35.74 4.85 -39.87
N PRO A 102 -35.34 5.83 -40.69
CA PRO A 102 -35.11 7.22 -40.25
C PRO A 102 -36.37 7.91 -39.69
N ASP A 103 -37.57 7.44 -40.04
CA ASP A 103 -38.84 8.03 -39.56
C ASP A 103 -39.31 7.43 -38.22
N CYS A 104 -38.66 6.36 -37.74
CA CYS A 104 -39.01 5.69 -36.50
C CYS A 104 -38.58 6.49 -35.26
N LYS A 105 -39.56 7.01 -34.52
CA LYS A 105 -39.37 7.87 -33.33
C LYS A 105 -39.09 7.11 -32.02
N LYS A 106 -38.98 5.78 -32.05
CA LYS A 106 -38.73 4.98 -30.84
C LYS A 106 -37.24 5.07 -30.49
N SER A 107 -36.94 5.34 -29.23
CA SER A 107 -35.56 5.42 -28.73
C SER A 107 -35.33 4.56 -27.49
N VAL A 108 -34.13 4.02 -27.35
CA VAL A 108 -33.64 3.41 -26.11
C VAL A 108 -32.49 4.24 -25.55
N THR A 109 -32.33 4.24 -24.22
CA THR A 109 -31.18 4.91 -23.58
C THR A 109 -30.07 3.90 -23.39
N VAL A 110 -28.86 4.24 -23.83
CA VAL A 110 -27.66 3.43 -23.67
C VAL A 110 -26.62 4.21 -22.85
N VAL A 111 -25.86 3.50 -22.04
CA VAL A 111 -24.71 4.06 -21.31
C VAL A 111 -23.45 3.85 -22.16
N LEU A 112 -22.77 4.95 -22.48
CA LEU A 112 -21.55 4.96 -23.28
C LEU A 112 -20.39 5.58 -22.49
N VAL A 113 -19.19 5.04 -22.65
CA VAL A 113 -17.96 5.72 -22.25
C VAL A 113 -17.78 6.95 -23.15
N SER A 114 -17.83 8.14 -22.55
CA SER A 114 -17.67 9.43 -23.24
C SER A 114 -16.24 9.99 -23.13
N ALA A 115 -15.45 9.51 -22.17
CA ALA A 115 -14.04 9.83 -22.06
C ALA A 115 -13.25 8.68 -21.42
N ALA A 116 -12.03 8.48 -21.89
CA ALA A 116 -11.05 7.55 -21.31
C ALA A 116 -9.74 8.30 -21.07
N ARG A 117 -9.39 8.53 -19.80
CA ARG A 117 -8.16 9.25 -19.45
C ARG A 117 -7.10 8.28 -18.95
N PRO A 118 -5.89 8.22 -19.55
CA PRO A 118 -4.78 7.43 -19.02
C PRO A 118 -4.51 7.79 -17.56
N LEU A 119 -4.46 6.76 -16.73
CA LEU A 119 -3.97 6.85 -15.37
C LEU A 119 -2.45 6.66 -15.41
N ALA A 120 -1.75 7.44 -14.60
CA ALA A 120 -0.32 7.25 -14.43
C ALA A 120 -0.08 5.81 -13.98
N ALA A 121 0.83 5.11 -14.66
CA ALA A 121 1.25 3.80 -14.21
C ALA A 121 1.82 3.95 -12.79
N PRO A 122 1.45 3.07 -11.84
CA PRO A 122 2.05 3.11 -10.52
C PRO A 122 3.55 2.88 -10.69
N THR A 123 4.34 3.91 -10.40
CA THR A 123 5.78 3.77 -10.27
C THR A 123 6.11 3.03 -8.98
N THR A 124 7.27 2.40 -8.92
CA THR A 124 7.77 1.82 -7.67
C THR A 124 8.34 2.91 -6.78
N LYS A 125 7.86 3.00 -5.54
CA LYS A 125 8.45 3.84 -4.50
C LYS A 125 9.79 3.24 -4.07
N ASN A 126 10.70 4.13 -3.69
CA ASN A 126 11.98 3.77 -3.06
C ASN A 126 11.95 3.94 -1.53
N SER A 127 10.87 4.51 -0.98
CA SER A 127 10.54 4.47 0.44
C SER A 127 9.04 4.70 0.67
N HIS A 128 8.52 4.30 1.84
CA HIS A 128 7.20 4.67 2.35
C HIS A 128 7.19 6.05 3.05
N CYS A 129 8.29 6.79 2.99
CA CYS A 129 8.37 8.13 3.57
C CYS A 129 7.78 9.16 2.60
N SER A 130 7.06 10.13 3.15
CA SER A 130 6.57 11.32 2.45
C SER A 130 7.72 12.27 2.08
N ALA A 131 7.44 13.22 1.20
CA ALA A 131 8.43 14.22 0.77
C ALA A 131 8.90 15.15 1.92
N THR A 132 8.12 15.27 2.99
CA THR A 132 8.45 16.05 4.18
C THR A 132 9.25 15.28 5.23
N GLU A 133 9.45 13.98 5.04
CA GLU A 133 10.19 13.10 5.93
C GLU A 133 11.63 12.87 5.46
N GLN A 134 12.48 12.45 6.39
CA GLN A 134 13.78 11.87 6.10
C GLN A 134 13.68 10.35 6.08
N VAL A 135 14.19 9.74 5.01
CA VAL A 135 14.37 8.29 4.91
C VAL A 135 15.61 7.91 5.73
N VAL A 136 15.36 7.39 6.93
CA VAL A 136 16.41 6.88 7.84
C VAL A 136 16.87 5.51 7.37
N PHE A 137 15.94 4.63 7.04
CA PHE A 137 16.21 3.33 6.45
C PHE A 137 15.21 3.05 5.34
N SER A 138 15.63 2.39 4.27
CA SER A 138 14.72 1.80 3.29
C SER A 138 15.37 0.64 2.56
N CYS A 139 14.64 -0.46 2.39
CA CYS A 139 15.05 -1.53 1.49
C CYS A 139 13.86 -2.32 0.95
N ARG A 140 14.05 -2.91 -0.23
CA ARG A 140 13.05 -3.76 -0.88
C ARG A 140 13.17 -5.19 -0.37
N ILE A 141 12.04 -5.88 -0.23
CA ILE A 141 11.92 -7.30 0.14
C ILE A 141 10.92 -7.92 -0.85
N GLY A 142 11.42 -8.41 -1.98
CA GLY A 142 10.58 -8.81 -3.11
C GLY A 142 9.73 -7.63 -3.61
N GLU A 143 8.41 -7.81 -3.68
CA GLU A 143 7.46 -6.75 -4.10
C GLU A 143 7.09 -5.76 -2.97
N ARG A 144 7.60 -6.00 -1.75
CA ARG A 144 7.34 -5.16 -0.58
C ARG A 144 8.50 -4.24 -0.28
N LEU A 145 8.20 -3.18 0.45
CA LEU A 145 9.14 -2.15 0.82
C LEU A 145 9.05 -1.92 2.33
N VAL A 146 10.20 -1.90 2.98
CA VAL A 146 10.35 -1.48 4.38
C VAL A 146 10.95 -0.09 4.39
N SER A 147 10.47 0.77 5.26
CA SER A 147 11.10 2.07 5.50
C SER A 147 11.04 2.48 6.96
N VAL A 148 12.08 3.16 7.43
CA VAL A 148 12.04 3.94 8.66
C VAL A 148 12.05 5.40 8.27
N CYS A 149 10.98 6.10 8.63
CA CYS A 149 10.73 7.50 8.30
C CYS A 149 10.80 8.33 9.55
N SER A 150 11.46 9.48 9.48
CA SER A 150 11.48 10.46 10.56
C SER A 150 11.07 11.82 10.07
N SER A 151 10.54 12.67 10.95
CA SER A 151 10.45 14.09 10.63
C SER A 151 11.85 14.68 10.47
N LYS A 152 12.02 15.69 9.62
CA LYS A 152 13.33 16.31 9.35
C LYS A 152 13.98 16.92 10.60
N ASP A 153 13.17 17.31 11.58
CA ASP A 153 13.56 17.88 12.86
C ASP A 153 13.76 16.85 13.99
N ALA A 154 13.64 15.55 13.68
CA ALA A 154 13.76 14.48 14.68
C ALA A 154 15.03 14.59 15.53
N GLY A 155 14.84 14.49 16.85
CA GLY A 155 15.90 14.51 17.86
C GLY A 155 15.43 13.87 19.16
N ALA A 156 16.26 13.86 20.20
CA ALA A 156 16.00 13.18 21.48
C ALA A 156 14.59 13.38 22.09
N GLY A 157 14.04 14.60 22.00
CA GLY A 157 12.74 14.95 22.58
C GLY A 157 11.73 15.56 21.59
N ARG A 158 11.99 15.51 20.29
CA ARG A 158 11.15 16.18 19.28
C ARG A 158 11.07 15.40 17.97
N GLY A 159 10.13 15.81 17.13
CA GLY A 159 9.84 15.14 15.88
C GLY A 159 9.23 13.76 16.09
N TYR A 160 9.28 12.93 15.07
CA TYR A 160 8.79 11.56 15.16
C TYR A 160 9.63 10.57 14.37
N LEU A 161 9.45 9.29 14.69
CA LEU A 161 10.03 8.15 13.98
C LEU A 161 8.95 7.08 13.78
N GLN A 162 8.88 6.52 12.57
CA GLN A 162 7.97 5.42 12.25
C GLN A 162 8.63 4.38 11.35
N TYR A 163 8.43 3.11 11.69
CA TYR A 163 8.61 1.98 10.80
C TYR A 163 7.36 1.81 9.93
N ARG A 164 7.56 1.59 8.63
CA ARG A 164 6.49 1.37 7.65
C ARG A 164 6.80 0.17 6.76
N PHE A 165 5.78 -0.64 6.50
CA PHE A 165 5.90 -1.82 5.64
C PHE A 165 4.68 -1.92 4.72
N GLY A 166 4.90 -2.34 3.46
CA GLY A 166 3.82 -2.65 2.54
C GLY A 166 4.28 -2.68 1.08
N ALA A 167 3.35 -2.85 0.14
CA ALA A 167 3.60 -2.85 -1.29
C ALA A 167 4.45 -1.66 -1.78
N ALA A 168 5.39 -1.92 -2.69
CA ALA A 168 6.24 -0.87 -3.25
C ALA A 168 5.54 0.05 -4.26
N ALA A 169 4.29 -0.23 -4.65
CA ALA A 169 3.54 0.57 -5.63
C ALA A 169 3.23 1.99 -5.11
N SER A 170 3.43 3.00 -5.96
CA SER A 170 3.21 4.43 -5.65
C SER A 170 1.79 4.75 -5.16
N THR A 171 0.81 4.00 -5.62
CA THR A 171 -0.62 4.17 -5.33
C THR A 171 -1.08 3.49 -4.05
N THR A 172 -0.24 2.68 -3.41
CA THR A 172 -0.61 1.89 -2.24
C THR A 172 -0.07 2.53 -0.97
N ALA A 173 -0.92 2.66 0.05
CA ALA A 173 -0.52 3.08 1.38
C ALA A 173 0.26 1.94 2.09
N PRO A 174 1.11 2.25 3.09
CA PRO A 174 1.73 1.22 3.91
C PRO A 174 0.67 0.32 4.57
N GLU A 175 0.92 -0.98 4.58
CA GLU A 175 0.09 -2.00 5.24
C GLU A 175 0.25 -1.95 6.77
N LEU A 176 1.41 -1.51 7.24
CA LEU A 176 1.76 -1.39 8.66
C LEU A 176 2.54 -0.09 8.88
N SER A 177 2.20 0.64 9.93
CA SER A 177 2.93 1.81 10.43
C SER A 177 3.07 1.73 11.94
N LEU A 178 4.30 1.80 12.46
CA LEU A 178 4.60 1.64 13.88
C LEU A 178 5.55 2.73 14.38
N PRO A 179 5.33 3.30 15.58
CA PRO A 179 4.12 3.15 16.38
C PRO A 179 2.90 3.76 15.67
N GLU A 180 1.70 3.39 16.13
CA GLU A 180 0.49 4.12 15.75
C GLU A 180 0.60 5.56 16.28
N GLY A 181 0.39 6.54 15.40
CA GLY A 181 0.60 7.95 15.71
C GLY A 181 2.07 8.40 15.67
N GLN A 182 2.32 9.63 16.11
CA GLN A 182 3.65 10.24 16.07
C GLN A 182 4.30 10.16 17.45
N ALA A 183 5.34 9.35 17.57
CA ALA A 183 6.17 9.27 18.78
C ALA A 183 7.59 9.76 18.48
N VAL A 184 8.18 10.48 19.42
CA VAL A 184 9.59 10.88 19.37
C VAL A 184 10.49 9.64 19.24
N PRO A 185 11.65 9.74 18.54
CA PRO A 185 12.49 8.59 18.23
C PRO A 185 12.79 7.66 19.43
N ALA A 186 13.24 8.22 20.56
CA ALA A 186 13.59 7.47 21.76
C ALA A 186 12.41 6.71 22.42
N LYS A 187 11.17 7.09 22.10
CA LYS A 187 9.95 6.36 22.53
C LYS A 187 9.46 5.38 21.46
N ALA A 188 9.71 5.67 20.18
CA ALA A 188 9.25 4.87 19.06
C ALA A 188 10.06 3.57 18.89
N ALA A 189 11.36 3.60 19.20
CA ALA A 189 12.26 2.49 18.93
C ALA A 189 13.38 2.34 19.98
N ARG A 190 13.98 1.16 19.99
CA ARG A 190 15.29 0.88 20.58
C ARG A 190 16.29 0.61 19.48
N GLY A 191 17.56 0.85 19.72
CA GLY A 191 18.58 0.58 18.71
C GLY A 191 19.98 0.82 19.22
N ALA A 192 20.93 0.22 18.53
CA ALA A 192 22.33 0.32 18.86
C ALA A 192 23.20 0.04 17.62
N ILE A 193 24.50 0.21 17.83
CA ILE A 193 25.55 -0.20 16.93
C ILE A 193 26.28 -1.36 17.58
N GLU A 194 26.60 -2.36 16.79
CA GLU A 194 27.38 -3.53 17.17
C GLU A 194 28.72 -3.52 16.41
N SER A 195 29.77 -4.00 17.08
CA SER A 195 31.05 -4.25 16.44
C SER A 195 31.16 -5.73 16.09
N PHE A 196 31.56 -6.03 14.86
CA PHE A 196 31.75 -7.39 14.37
C PHE A 196 33.17 -7.57 13.83
N SER A 197 33.61 -8.81 13.72
CA SER A 197 34.89 -9.10 13.05
C SER A 197 34.84 -8.59 11.60
N GLY A 198 35.75 -7.68 11.26
CA GLY A 198 35.83 -7.04 9.94
C GLY A 198 34.79 -5.94 9.67
N GLY A 199 34.09 -5.45 10.70
CA GLY A 199 33.18 -4.32 10.53
C GLY A 199 32.29 -4.05 11.73
N GLY A 200 31.02 -3.79 11.45
CA GLY A 200 30.01 -3.45 12.45
C GLY A 200 28.62 -3.45 11.83
N GLY A 201 27.62 -3.28 12.66
CA GLY A 201 26.23 -3.19 12.23
C GLY A 201 25.44 -2.24 13.11
N ALA A 202 24.29 -1.82 12.62
CA ALA A 202 23.34 -1.01 13.35
C ALA A 202 21.95 -1.62 13.21
N TRP A 203 21.14 -1.50 14.25
CA TRP A 203 19.79 -2.01 14.27
C TRP A 203 18.82 -1.05 14.95
N LEU A 204 17.55 -1.11 14.52
CA LEU A 204 16.43 -0.36 15.10
C LEU A 204 15.23 -1.28 15.26
N ARG A 205 14.75 -1.44 16.48
CA ARG A 205 13.63 -2.30 16.87
C ARG A 205 12.40 -1.47 17.23
N PHE A 206 11.29 -1.79 16.58
CA PHE A 206 9.97 -1.22 16.83
C PHE A 206 9.07 -2.30 17.44
N ALA A 207 8.56 -2.05 18.65
CA ALA A 207 7.67 -2.97 19.34
C ALA A 207 6.19 -2.66 19.00
N ASN A 208 5.39 -3.71 18.82
CA ASN A 208 3.95 -3.66 18.67
C ASN A 208 3.30 -4.83 19.45
N GLY A 209 2.97 -4.58 20.72
CA GLY A 209 2.52 -5.61 21.64
C GLY A 209 3.55 -6.75 21.74
N PRO A 210 3.18 -8.02 21.48
CA PRO A 210 4.10 -9.15 21.55
C PRO A 210 5.00 -9.28 20.31
N THR A 211 4.76 -8.49 19.26
CA THR A 211 5.52 -8.56 18.00
C THR A 211 6.53 -7.42 17.95
N ALA A 212 7.73 -7.66 17.44
CA ALA A 212 8.72 -6.62 17.20
C ALA A 212 9.30 -6.74 15.79
N TYR A 213 9.66 -5.60 15.21
CA TYR A 213 10.24 -5.48 13.88
C TYR A 213 11.59 -4.78 14.03
N THR A 214 12.67 -5.49 13.73
CA THR A 214 14.02 -4.96 13.81
C THR A 214 14.61 -4.81 12.42
N VAL A 215 14.79 -3.56 11.98
CA VAL A 215 15.59 -3.28 10.78
C VAL A 215 17.06 -3.33 11.15
N TYR A 216 17.90 -3.84 10.27
CA TYR A 216 19.34 -3.90 10.50
C TYR A 216 20.14 -3.68 9.23
N THR A 217 21.34 -3.15 9.39
CA THR A 217 22.39 -3.10 8.35
C THR A 217 23.72 -3.38 9.00
N GLY A 218 24.59 -4.15 8.36
CA GLY A 218 25.95 -4.36 8.85
C GLY A 218 26.86 -4.95 7.80
N ILE A 219 28.14 -4.97 8.13
CA ILE A 219 29.23 -5.50 7.33
C ILE A 219 30.16 -6.29 8.25
N GLY A 220 30.58 -7.47 7.82
CA GLY A 220 31.44 -8.31 8.62
C GLY A 220 31.99 -9.50 7.85
N LYS A 221 32.92 -10.23 8.48
CA LYS A 221 33.54 -11.46 7.96
C LYS A 221 32.56 -12.65 8.02
N TRP A 222 31.45 -12.58 7.29
CA TRP A 222 30.38 -13.58 7.30
C TRP A 222 30.42 -14.55 6.11
N GLY A 223 31.34 -14.36 5.15
CA GLY A 223 31.51 -15.27 4.04
C GLY A 223 32.48 -16.43 4.33
N PRO A 224 32.57 -17.42 3.42
CA PRO A 224 33.54 -18.50 3.50
C PRO A 224 34.95 -17.95 3.71
N LYS A 225 35.71 -18.55 4.63
CA LYS A 225 37.07 -18.12 5.01
C LYS A 225 37.16 -16.67 5.51
N GLY A 226 36.06 -16.11 6.03
CA GLY A 226 36.03 -14.76 6.58
C GLY A 226 35.98 -13.66 5.53
N GLU A 227 35.44 -13.94 4.34
CA GLU A 227 35.12 -12.92 3.34
C GLU A 227 34.16 -11.86 3.91
N ILE A 228 34.43 -10.59 3.59
CA ILE A 228 33.58 -9.47 4.00
C ILE A 228 32.28 -9.50 3.21
N ARG A 229 31.16 -9.48 3.92
CA ARG A 229 29.81 -9.44 3.35
C ARG A 229 28.96 -8.39 4.05
N ASP A 230 28.05 -7.81 3.30
CA ASP A 230 26.99 -6.97 3.83
C ASP A 230 25.78 -7.82 4.24
N LYS A 231 25.10 -7.41 5.30
CA LYS A 231 23.81 -7.94 5.74
C LYS A 231 22.86 -6.78 5.96
N ALA A 232 21.67 -6.88 5.42
CA ALA A 232 20.60 -5.93 5.68
C ALA A 232 19.24 -6.60 5.54
N GLY A 233 18.28 -6.17 6.34
CA GLY A 233 16.96 -6.78 6.33
C GLY A 233 16.08 -6.34 7.48
N VAL A 234 15.06 -7.16 7.70
CA VAL A 234 14.14 -7.07 8.82
C VAL A 234 14.02 -8.42 9.49
N VAL A 235 14.23 -8.44 10.80
CA VAL A 235 13.84 -9.57 11.65
C VAL A 235 12.50 -9.24 12.29
N VAL A 236 11.58 -10.20 12.26
CA VAL A 236 10.30 -10.13 12.96
C VAL A 236 10.33 -11.13 14.10
N GLU A 237 10.10 -10.64 15.31
CA GLU A 237 10.00 -11.46 16.50
C GLU A 237 8.57 -11.47 17.04
N ARG A 238 8.13 -12.59 17.61
CA ARG A 238 6.89 -12.68 18.38
C ARG A 238 7.14 -13.41 19.70
N GLY A 239 6.83 -12.77 20.82
CA GLY A 239 7.10 -13.33 22.15
C GLY A 239 8.59 -13.60 22.38
N GLY A 240 9.47 -12.76 21.82
CA GLY A 240 10.93 -12.90 21.93
C GLY A 240 11.56 -13.98 21.05
N LYS A 241 10.79 -14.63 20.16
CA LYS A 241 11.31 -15.61 19.21
C LYS A 241 11.26 -15.05 17.80
N GLU A 242 12.33 -15.24 17.03
CA GLU A 242 12.34 -14.94 15.60
C GLU A 242 11.26 -15.80 14.90
N VAL A 243 10.38 -15.13 14.15
CA VAL A 243 9.35 -15.76 13.32
C VAL A 243 9.54 -15.49 11.83
N ALA A 244 10.35 -14.50 11.48
CA ALA A 244 10.78 -14.26 10.10
C ALA A 244 12.11 -13.48 10.07
N SER A 245 12.96 -13.81 9.11
CA SER A 245 14.15 -13.03 8.74
C SER A 245 14.09 -12.73 7.25
N LEU A 246 13.92 -11.46 6.92
CA LEU A 246 13.66 -10.99 5.56
C LEU A 246 14.85 -10.17 5.07
N LYS A 247 15.60 -10.71 4.11
CA LYS A 247 16.78 -10.06 3.53
C LYS A 247 16.39 -8.98 2.52
N CYS A 248 17.13 -7.87 2.52
CA CYS A 248 16.97 -6.85 1.49
C CYS A 248 17.33 -7.43 0.12
N SER A 249 16.48 -7.18 -0.88
CA SER A 249 16.66 -7.59 -2.27
C SER A 249 17.64 -6.67 -3.02
N ASP A 250 17.80 -5.45 -2.54
CA ASP A 250 18.70 -4.43 -3.07
C ASP A 250 19.53 -3.78 -1.95
N LYS A 251 20.52 -2.97 -2.34
CA LYS A 251 21.34 -2.23 -1.37
C LYS A 251 20.45 -1.26 -0.58
N PRO A 252 20.40 -1.35 0.76
CA PRO A 252 19.55 -0.49 1.56
C PRO A 252 20.06 0.95 1.54
N ARG A 253 19.13 1.90 1.70
CA ARG A 253 19.46 3.23 2.22
C ARG A 253 19.48 3.13 3.74
N SER A 254 20.54 3.61 4.40
CA SER A 254 20.63 3.62 5.86
C SER A 254 21.39 4.84 6.34
N LEU A 255 20.81 5.54 7.32
CA LEU A 255 21.45 6.57 8.13
C LEU A 255 21.75 6.06 9.54
N LEU A 256 21.60 4.75 9.78
CA LEU A 256 21.85 4.14 11.08
C LEU A 256 23.36 4.15 11.33
N GLY A 257 23.78 5.06 12.20
CA GLY A 257 25.16 5.27 12.59
C GLY A 257 25.24 6.14 13.84
N PRO A 258 26.44 6.33 14.42
CA PRO A 258 26.61 6.94 15.74
C PRO A 258 25.93 8.30 15.81
N ASP A 259 26.20 9.16 14.83
CA ASP A 259 25.65 10.51 14.73
C ASP A 259 24.11 10.53 14.76
N TRP A 260 23.46 9.54 14.14
CA TRP A 260 22.01 9.47 14.11
C TRP A 260 21.44 9.02 15.46
N PHE A 261 22.05 8.03 16.11
CA PHE A 261 21.64 7.57 17.44
C PHE A 261 21.85 8.67 18.49
N ASP A 262 23.01 9.33 18.49
CA ASP A 262 23.32 10.44 19.40
C ASP A 262 22.33 11.60 19.22
N LYS A 263 22.06 12.00 17.97
CA LYS A 263 21.09 13.06 17.67
C LYS A 263 19.68 12.74 18.15
N THR A 264 19.24 11.48 17.96
CA THR A 264 17.85 11.07 18.20
C THR A 264 17.58 10.54 19.59
N GLY A 265 18.62 10.33 20.40
CA GLY A 265 18.52 9.79 21.75
C GLY A 265 17.97 8.36 21.78
N VAL A 266 17.95 7.65 20.65
CA VAL A 266 17.56 6.24 20.59
C VAL A 266 18.70 5.42 21.21
N THR A 267 18.36 4.59 22.20
CA THR A 267 19.33 3.76 22.91
C THR A 267 18.91 2.30 22.90
N ARG A 268 19.87 1.41 23.18
CA ARG A 268 19.64 -0.04 23.31
C ARG A 268 18.58 -0.35 24.37
N GLY A 269 18.65 0.30 25.52
CA GLY A 269 17.93 -0.13 26.72
C GLY A 269 18.34 -1.55 27.12
N ASN A 270 17.37 -2.38 27.47
CA ASN A 270 17.57 -3.78 27.89
C ASN A 270 17.27 -4.77 26.75
N VAL A 271 17.41 -4.32 25.50
CA VAL A 271 17.10 -5.11 24.31
C VAL A 271 18.40 -5.44 23.61
N ASP A 272 18.70 -6.72 23.47
CA ASP A 272 19.77 -7.18 22.60
C ASP A 272 19.20 -7.61 21.24
N PHE A 273 20.07 -7.65 20.23
CA PHE A 273 19.71 -8.07 18.89
C PHE A 273 20.87 -8.84 18.26
N ASP A 274 20.60 -10.09 17.90
CA ASP A 274 21.52 -10.92 17.15
C ASP A 274 21.26 -10.76 15.66
N PHE A 275 22.32 -10.45 14.90
CA PHE A 275 22.21 -10.35 13.45
C PHE A 275 21.93 -11.74 12.87
N PRO A 276 20.91 -11.90 12.01
CA PRO A 276 20.56 -13.21 11.47
C PRO A 276 21.62 -13.72 10.50
N ASP A 277 21.67 -15.03 10.32
CA ASP A 277 22.64 -15.73 9.45
C ASP A 277 22.48 -15.46 7.94
#